data_AF-A0A3B1C7B3-F1
#
_entry.id   AF-A0A3B1C7B3-F1
#
_cell.length_a   1.000
_cell.length_b   1.000
_cell.length_c   1.000
_cell.angle_alpha   90.00
_cell.angle_beta   90.00
_cell.angle_gamma   90.00
#
_symmetry.space_group_name_H-M   'P 1'
#
loop_
_entity.id
_entity.type
_entity.pdbx_description
1 polymer ?
#
loop_
_entity_poly.entity_id
_entity_poly.type
_entity_poly.pdbx_seq_one_letter_code
_entity_poly.pdbx_strand_id
1 'polypeptide(L)'
;MYDNTYMNSTETKAKAVREMFSSIARRYDFLNHFLSLGIDIRWRKEAVALFGSLAGKNVLDVACGTGDLAIAIVKAGDDTTTVT
;
A
#
# COMPACT_ATOMS: atom_id res chain seq x y z
N MET A 1 -40.55 16.41 -3.45
CA MET A 1 -40.10 15.00 -3.49
C MET A 1 -38.70 14.99 -4.08
N TYR A 2 -37.67 14.66 -3.29
CA TYR A 2 -36.32 14.44 -3.84
C TYR A 2 -36.29 13.04 -4.48
N ASP A 3 -35.79 12.97 -5.71
CA ASP A 3 -35.67 11.74 -6.47
C ASP A 3 -34.63 10.80 -5.85
N ASN A 4 -35.11 9.70 -5.27
CA ASN A 4 -34.31 8.70 -4.55
C ASN A 4 -33.45 7.82 -5.49
N THR A 5 -33.61 7.99 -6.81
CA THR A 5 -32.90 7.23 -7.85
C THR A 5 -31.40 7.54 -7.88
N TYR A 6 -31.01 8.79 -7.58
CA TYR A 6 -29.59 9.19 -7.54
C TYR A 6 -28.83 8.56 -6.37
N MET A 7 -29.43 8.51 -5.17
CA MET A 7 -28.83 7.84 -4.01
C MET A 7 -28.69 6.34 -4.25
N ASN A 8 -29.73 5.67 -4.75
CA ASN A 8 -29.68 4.24 -5.08
C ASN A 8 -28.60 3.90 -6.12
N SER A 9 -28.44 4.74 -7.16
CA SER A 9 -27.39 4.53 -8.18
C SER A 9 -25.98 4.70 -7.62
N THR A 10 -25.80 5.62 -6.66
CA THR A 10 -24.50 5.90 -6.05
C THR A 10 -24.12 4.79 -5.07
N GLU A 11 -25.06 4.33 -4.25
CA GLU A 11 -24.87 3.17 -3.36
C GLU A 11 -24.54 1.90 -4.16
N THR A 12 -25.23 1.69 -5.29
CA THR A 12 -24.97 0.54 -6.17
C THR A 12 -23.58 0.62 -6.81
N LYS A 13 -23.16 1.79 -7.29
CA LYS A 13 -21.81 2.01 -7.83
C LYS A 13 -20.72 1.83 -6.77
N ALA A 14 -20.91 2.40 -5.58
CA ALA A 14 -19.97 2.26 -4.47
C ALA A 14 -19.81 0.78 -4.06
N LYS A 15 -20.92 0.02 -4.03
CA LYS A 15 -20.91 -1.42 -3.78
C LYS A 15 -20.15 -2.20 -4.85
N ALA A 16 -20.40 -1.93 -6.13
CA ALA A 16 -19.70 -2.58 -7.24
C ALA A 16 -18.18 -2.30 -7.23
N VAL A 17 -17.79 -1.05 -6.95
CA VAL A 17 -16.38 -0.66 -6.79
C VAL A 17 -15.76 -1.41 -5.60
N ARG A 18 -16.46 -1.48 -4.47
CA ARG A 18 -15.98 -2.20 -3.28
C ARG A 18 -15.81 -3.70 -3.54
N GLU A 19 -16.77 -4.34 -4.20
CA GLU A 19 -16.69 -5.76 -4.56
C GLU A 19 -15.54 -6.03 -5.55
N MET A 20 -15.35 -5.16 -6.55
CA MET A 20 -14.21 -5.23 -7.45
C MET A 20 -12.89 -5.14 -6.66
N PHE A 21 -12.72 -4.13 -5.80
CA PHE A 21 -11.53 -3.97 -4.96
C PHE A 21 -11.32 -5.14 -4.00
N SER A 22 -12.38 -5.64 -3.35
CA SER A 22 -12.30 -6.82 -2.47
C SER A 22 -11.87 -8.09 -3.22
N SER A 23 -12.29 -8.25 -4.49
CA SER A 23 -11.90 -9.40 -5.31
C SER A 23 -10.43 -9.38 -5.73
N ILE A 24 -9.88 -8.18 -5.97
CA ILE A 24 -8.48 -8.01 -6.40
C ILE A 24 -7.52 -7.81 -5.23
N ALA A 25 -7.98 -7.43 -4.04
CA ALA A 25 -7.13 -7.15 -2.88
C ALA A 25 -6.12 -8.28 -2.59
N ARG A 26 -6.56 -9.54 -2.64
CA ARG A 26 -5.67 -10.71 -2.46
C ARG A 26 -4.62 -10.89 -3.55
N ARG A 27 -4.88 -10.37 -4.76
CA ARG A 27 -3.98 -10.46 -5.92
C ARG A 27 -3.29 -9.14 -6.20
N TYR A 28 -3.55 -8.10 -5.42
CA TYR A 28 -3.14 -6.74 -5.73
C TYR A 28 -1.62 -6.60 -5.66
N ASP A 29 -0.99 -7.18 -4.63
CA ASP A 29 0.48 -7.21 -4.53
C ASP A 29 1.10 -7.96 -5.70
N PHE A 30 0.54 -9.13 -6.05
CA PHE A 30 0.99 -9.90 -7.22
C PHE A 30 0.84 -9.09 -8.52
N LEU A 31 -0.30 -8.42 -8.70
CA LEU A 31 -0.57 -7.62 -9.89
C LEU A 31 0.35 -6.40 -9.95
N ASN A 32 0.66 -5.76 -8.82
CA ASN A 32 1.60 -4.65 -8.75
C ASN A 32 3.01 -5.08 -9.12
N HIS A 33 3.49 -6.22 -8.61
CA HIS A 33 4.78 -6.77 -9.03
C HIS A 33 4.79 -7.16 -10.51
N PHE A 34 3.72 -7.77 -11.00
CA PHE A 34 3.63 -8.24 -12.39
C PHE A 34 3.51 -7.10 -13.39
N LEU A 35 2.59 -6.14 -13.16
CA LEU A 35 2.35 -4.99 -14.03
C LEU A 35 3.52 -4.02 -14.03
N SER A 36 4.23 -3.88 -12.91
CA SER A 36 5.47 -3.09 -12.86
C SER A 36 6.68 -3.84 -13.41
N LEU A 37 6.53 -5.10 -13.84
CA LEU A 37 7.66 -5.98 -14.21
C LEU A 37 8.75 -6.03 -13.12
N GLY A 38 8.36 -5.92 -11.85
CA GLY A 38 9.24 -5.91 -10.67
C GLY A 38 9.98 -4.59 -10.43
N ILE A 39 9.67 -3.52 -11.16
CA ILE A 39 10.28 -2.19 -10.96
C ILE A 39 9.93 -1.61 -9.59
N ASP A 40 8.72 -1.92 -9.09
CA ASP A 40 8.26 -1.49 -7.77
C ASP A 40 9.17 -1.94 -6.62
N ILE A 41 9.76 -3.14 -6.73
CA ILE A 41 10.76 -3.65 -5.79
C ILE A 41 12.02 -2.78 -5.82
N ARG A 42 12.45 -2.34 -7.01
CA ARG A 42 13.64 -1.49 -7.15
C ARG A 42 13.41 -0.13 -6.52
N TRP A 43 12.25 0.49 -6.76
CA TRP A 43 11.90 1.76 -6.13
C TRP A 43 11.85 1.67 -4.60
N ARG A 44 11.32 0.59 -4.02
CA ARG A 44 11.38 0.40 -2.55
C ARG A 44 12.81 0.32 -2.03
N LYS A 45 13.70 -0.41 -2.71
CA LYS A 45 15.12 -0.49 -2.32
C LYS A 45 15.81 0.87 -2.40
N GLU A 46 15.58 1.61 -3.48
CA GLU A 46 16.12 2.96 -3.65
C GLU A 46 15.57 3.91 -2.57
N ALA A 47 14.27 3.87 -2.29
CA ALA A 47 13.64 4.67 -1.22
C ALA A 47 14.25 4.36 0.15
N VAL A 48 14.48 3.08 0.47
CA VAL A 48 15.13 2.68 1.73
C VAL A 48 16.57 3.18 1.79
N ALA A 49 17.32 3.10 0.69
CA ALA A 49 18.71 3.58 0.64
C ALA A 49 18.83 5.09 0.86
N LEU A 50 17.81 5.88 0.50
CA LEU A 50 17.80 7.33 0.71
C LEU A 50 17.77 7.73 2.19
N PHE A 51 17.35 6.86 3.12
CA PHE A 51 17.34 7.16 4.55
C PHE A 51 18.73 7.13 5.20
N GLY A 52 19.74 6.59 4.52
CA GLY A 52 21.07 6.36 5.07
C GLY A 52 21.04 5.31 6.19
N SER A 53 21.79 5.54 7.28
CA SER A 53 21.70 4.66 8.46
C SER A 53 20.32 4.74 9.10
N LEU A 54 19.70 3.58 9.31
CA LEU A 54 18.41 3.43 10.00
C LEU A 54 18.54 3.08 11.49
N ALA A 55 19.75 2.73 11.95
CA ALA A 55 20.01 2.36 13.33
C ALA A 55 19.47 3.39 14.32
N GLY A 56 18.64 2.94 15.26
CA GLY A 56 18.01 3.75 16.30
C GLY A 56 16.94 4.74 15.83
N LYS A 57 16.48 4.64 14.56
CA LYS A 57 15.44 5.53 14.03
C LYS A 57 14.04 4.95 14.18
N ASN A 58 13.09 5.85 14.42
CA ASN A 58 11.66 5.58 14.30
C ASN A 58 11.15 6.19 12.99
N VAL A 59 10.62 5.36 12.11
CA VAL A 59 10.14 5.76 10.78
C VAL A 59 8.62 5.65 10.73
N LEU A 60 7.94 6.66 10.16
CA LEU A 60 6.49 6.65 9.96
C LEU A 60 6.17 6.27 8.50
N ASP A 61 5.44 5.18 8.29
CA ASP A 61 4.98 4.75 6.96
C ASP A 61 3.53 5.22 6.72
N VAL A 62 3.41 6.41 6.13
CA VAL A 62 2.09 7.01 5.87
C VAL A 62 1.42 6.32 4.69
N ALA A 63 0.20 5.84 4.92
CA ALA A 63 -0.58 5.10 3.92
C ALA A 63 0.13 3.81 3.44
N CYS A 64 0.68 3.03 4.38
CA CYS A 64 1.54 1.87 4.13
C CYS A 64 0.93 0.76 3.23
N GLY A 65 -0.38 0.75 3.03
CA GLY A 65 -1.05 -0.24 2.18
C GLY A 65 -0.82 -1.66 2.70
N THR A 66 -0.14 -2.48 1.90
CA THR A 66 0.20 -3.87 2.26
C THR A 66 1.45 -3.99 3.14
N GLY A 67 2.11 -2.88 3.48
CA GLY A 67 3.21 -2.82 4.44
C GLY A 67 4.57 -3.22 3.87
N ASP A 68 4.70 -3.41 2.56
CA ASP A 68 5.96 -3.83 1.92
C ASP A 68 7.11 -2.87 2.18
N LEU A 69 6.85 -1.56 2.25
CA LEU A 69 7.86 -0.55 2.54
C LEU A 69 8.30 -0.62 4.00
N ALA A 70 7.36 -0.64 4.95
CA ALA A 70 7.66 -0.85 6.37
C ALA A 70 8.52 -2.10 6.61
N ILE A 71 8.18 -3.24 5.98
CA ILE A 71 8.97 -4.47 6.06
C ILE A 71 10.37 -4.28 5.48
N ALA A 72 10.50 -3.58 4.36
CA ALA A 72 11.81 -3.30 3.76
C ALA A 72 12.69 -2.40 4.64
N ILE A 73 12.09 -1.41 5.33
CA ILE A 73 12.79 -0.52 6.26
C ILE A 73 13.33 -1.32 7.46
N VAL A 74 12.49 -2.14 8.11
CA VAL A 74 12.93 -2.97 9.25
C VAL A 74 14.06 -3.91 8.85
N LYS A 75 13.98 -4.54 7.66
CA LYS A 75 15.03 -5.44 7.16
C LYS A 75 16.35 -4.75 6.85
N ALA A 76 16.31 -3.45 6.54
CA ALA A 76 17.51 -2.66 6.26
C ALA A 76 18.11 -2.00 7.51
N GLY A 77 17.35 -1.93 8.60
CA GLY A 77 17.78 -1.45 9.90
C GLY A 77 18.36 -2.54 10.80
N ASP A 78 18.52 -2.21 12.07
CA ASP A 78 18.89 -3.14 13.14
C ASP A 78 17.72 -3.33 14.12
N ASP A 79 17.96 -4.10 15.19
CA ASP A 79 16.95 -4.40 16.23
C ASP A 79 16.41 -3.15 16.96
N THR A 80 17.04 -1.99 16.77
CA THR A 80 16.60 -0.72 17.37
C THR A 80 15.79 0.16 16.40
N THR A 81 15.67 -0.25 15.14
CA THR A 81 14.87 0.44 14.14
C THR A 81 13.40 0.08 14.30
N THR A 82 12.52 1.08 14.41
CA THR A 82 11.07 0.86 14.50
C THR A 82 10.33 1.55 13.36
N VAL A 83 9.22 0.95 12.93
CA VAL A 83 8.32 1.53 11.93
C VAL A 83 6.91 1.61 12.52
N THR A 84 6.26 2.76 12.38
CA THR A 84 4.88 3.04 12.84
C THR A 84 4.01 3.46 11.68
#